data_AF-A0A7J3K9H5-F1
#
_entry.id   AF-A0A7J3K9H5-F1
#
_cell.length_a   1.000
_cell.length_b   1.000
_cell.length_c   1.000
_cell.angle_alpha   90.00
_cell.angle_beta   90.00
_cell.angle_gamma   90.00
#
_symmetry.space_group_name_H-M   'P 1'
#
loop_
_entity.id
_entity.type
_entity.pdbx_description
1 polymer ?
#
loop_
_entity_poly.entity_id
_entity_poly.type
_entity_poly.pdbx_seq_one_letter_code
_entity_poly.pdbx_strand_id
1 'polypeptide(L)'
;MPHIYEYLFAAVITVSVLLASSLMLNIISEPLRIASEKENLKAAAQTILTQILLNPGSPEDWGSNITIKGLDLTSFGLAPKKRITKEVYTLDADKISRLNKMNPFYIPPYYAGKALGLSPEYGFTIEIFPALDVNVSETQPGLYNVEVRTIYGGNPVLGANVTARIYYLNSGSIMAIPNNCSLHGVTGYDGRCAINFGFLSSARYVAIFLVDYSGMRVMEVISSDGIKQNVLAGKYFLLAEKHDFSEDSVFEVIACQKNGVYEIEHIKSKIRSVARSDDGFIYEIEYVEPQL
;
A
#
# COMPACT_ATOMS: atom_id res chain seq x y z
N MET A 1 66.47 -55.44 -2.66
CA MET A 1 65.08 -55.58 -2.17
C MET A 1 64.56 -54.49 -1.21
N PRO A 2 65.34 -53.54 -0.64
CA PRO A 2 64.77 -52.51 0.25
C PRO A 2 64.17 -51.29 -0.49
N HIS A 3 64.70 -50.90 -1.64
CA HIS A 3 64.25 -49.70 -2.36
C HIS A 3 62.81 -49.77 -2.90
N ILE A 4 62.32 -50.96 -3.25
CA ILE A 4 60.93 -51.13 -3.74
C ILE A 4 59.90 -50.79 -2.66
N TYR A 5 60.20 -51.07 -1.39
CA TYR A 5 59.33 -50.73 -0.27
C TYR A 5 59.29 -49.22 -0.02
N GLU A 6 60.43 -48.54 -0.15
CA GLU A 6 60.52 -47.07 -0.02
C GLU A 6 59.70 -46.37 -1.12
N TYR A 7 59.80 -46.81 -2.37
CA TYR A 7 59.02 -46.24 -3.47
C TYR A 7 57.51 -46.53 -3.34
N LEU A 8 57.13 -47.72 -2.87
CA LEU A 8 55.72 -48.06 -2.65
C LEU A 8 55.12 -47.24 -1.50
N PHE A 9 55.88 -47.03 -0.43
CA PHE A 9 55.47 -46.19 0.70
C PHE A 9 55.34 -44.72 0.29
N ALA A 10 56.30 -44.20 -0.48
CA ALA A 10 56.23 -42.84 -1.02
C ALA A 10 55.02 -42.65 -1.94
N ALA A 11 54.69 -43.63 -2.79
CA ALA A 11 53.51 -43.58 -3.66
C ALA A 11 52.20 -43.55 -2.86
N VAL A 12 52.07 -44.40 -1.83
CA VAL A 12 50.89 -44.44 -0.95
C VAL A 12 50.71 -43.13 -0.20
N ILE A 13 51.80 -42.56 0.35
CA ILE A 13 51.75 -41.26 1.03
C ILE A 13 51.31 -40.16 0.04
N THR A 14 51.87 -40.13 -1.17
CA THR A 14 51.55 -39.10 -2.15
C THR A 14 50.06 -39.15 -2.56
N VAL A 15 49.54 -40.35 -2.81
CA VAL A 15 48.11 -40.56 -3.12
C VAL A 15 47.22 -40.19 -1.94
N SER A 16 47.64 -40.53 -0.72
CA SER A 16 46.89 -40.20 0.51
C SER A 16 46.81 -38.69 0.74
N VAL A 17 47.91 -37.97 0.52
CA VAL A 17 47.95 -36.49 0.64
C VAL A 17 47.10 -35.83 -0.43
N LEU A 18 47.12 -36.33 -1.67
CA LEU A 18 46.26 -35.84 -2.76
C LEU A 18 44.77 -36.03 -2.46
N LEU A 19 44.38 -37.21 -1.95
CA LEU A 19 43.01 -37.48 -1.53
C LEU A 19 42.58 -36.62 -0.34
N ALA A 20 43.44 -36.47 0.67
CA ALA A 20 43.16 -35.61 1.82
C ALA A 20 42.98 -34.14 1.37
N SER A 21 43.82 -33.66 0.45
CA SER A 21 43.75 -32.29 -0.06
C SER A 21 42.48 -32.03 -0.87
N SER A 22 42.03 -32.98 -1.70
CA SER A 22 40.79 -32.81 -2.48
C SER A 22 39.55 -32.82 -1.59
N LEU A 23 39.51 -33.68 -0.57
CA LEU A 23 38.43 -33.71 0.42
C LEU A 23 38.39 -32.43 1.23
N MET A 24 39.55 -31.91 1.65
CA MET A 24 39.64 -30.68 2.45
C MET A 24 39.20 -29.44 1.66
N LEU A 25 39.53 -29.38 0.36
CA LEU A 25 39.04 -28.31 -0.52
C LEU A 25 37.51 -28.33 -0.63
N ASN A 26 36.88 -29.49 -0.77
CA ASN A 26 35.42 -29.58 -0.85
C ASN A 26 34.76 -29.15 0.48
N ILE A 27 35.29 -29.61 1.62
CA ILE A 27 34.74 -29.30 2.96
C ILE A 27 34.88 -27.82 3.32
N ILE A 28 35.98 -27.16 2.93
CA ILE A 28 36.22 -25.74 3.26
C ILE A 28 35.50 -24.82 2.25
N SER A 29 35.48 -25.19 0.97
CA SER A 29 34.95 -24.31 -0.09
C SER A 29 33.44 -24.18 -0.06
N GLU A 30 32.72 -25.24 0.31
CA GLU A 30 31.26 -25.24 0.30
C GLU A 30 30.62 -24.28 1.32
N PRO A 31 30.97 -24.29 2.62
CA PRO A 31 30.43 -23.32 3.58
C PRO A 31 30.87 -21.88 3.28
N LEU A 32 32.08 -21.67 2.75
CA LEU A 32 32.55 -20.35 2.31
C LEU A 32 31.76 -19.84 1.09
N ARG A 33 31.48 -20.72 0.12
CA ARG A 33 30.66 -20.41 -1.06
C ARG A 33 29.24 -20.07 -0.65
N ILE A 34 28.61 -20.87 0.21
CA ILE A 34 27.26 -20.62 0.73
C ILE A 34 27.22 -19.29 1.51
N ALA A 35 28.23 -19.02 2.35
CA ALA A 35 28.32 -17.76 3.08
C ALA A 35 28.48 -16.55 2.12
N SER A 36 29.33 -16.69 1.10
CA SER A 36 29.51 -15.65 0.08
C SER A 36 28.26 -15.43 -0.77
N GLU A 37 27.58 -16.49 -1.19
CA GLU A 37 26.33 -16.41 -1.95
C GLU A 37 25.24 -15.73 -1.11
N LYS A 38 25.14 -16.07 0.17
CA LYS A 38 24.19 -15.44 1.09
C LYS A 38 24.44 -13.94 1.27
N GLU A 39 25.70 -13.53 1.45
CA GLU A 39 26.03 -12.10 1.56
C GLU A 39 25.78 -11.35 0.23
N ASN A 40 26.08 -11.97 -0.92
CA ASN A 40 25.77 -11.40 -2.23
C ASN A 40 24.26 -11.22 -2.44
N LEU A 41 23.45 -12.24 -2.09
CA LEU A 41 21.98 -12.16 -2.15
C LEU A 41 21.43 -11.08 -1.21
N LYS A 42 22.01 -10.94 -0.02
CA LYS A 42 21.63 -9.90 0.94
C LYS A 42 21.93 -8.50 0.40
N ALA A 43 23.11 -8.29 -0.18
CA ALA A 43 23.49 -7.01 -0.80
C ALA A 43 22.58 -6.67 -1.99
N ALA A 44 22.26 -7.65 -2.83
CA ALA A 44 21.32 -7.50 -3.94
C ALA A 44 19.91 -7.15 -3.43
N ALA A 45 19.39 -7.90 -2.45
CA ALA A 45 18.09 -7.65 -1.85
C ALA A 45 17.99 -6.26 -1.21
N GLN A 46 19.04 -5.81 -0.52
CA GLN A 46 19.10 -4.46 0.05
C GLN A 46 19.10 -3.38 -1.03
N THR A 47 19.81 -3.60 -2.14
CA THR A 47 19.85 -2.68 -3.28
C THR A 47 18.47 -2.60 -3.95
N ILE A 48 17.84 -3.74 -4.21
CA ILE A 48 16.49 -3.83 -4.77
C ILE A 48 15.47 -3.14 -3.86
N LEU A 49 15.50 -3.43 -2.56
CA LEU A 49 14.62 -2.81 -1.59
C LEU A 49 14.82 -1.29 -1.55
N THR A 50 16.06 -0.83 -1.58
CA THR A 50 16.39 0.61 -1.63
C THR A 50 15.83 1.24 -2.91
N GLN A 51 15.94 0.57 -4.05
CA GLN A 51 15.37 1.04 -5.30
C GLN A 51 13.84 1.10 -5.25
N ILE A 52 13.18 0.06 -4.72
CA ILE A 52 11.72 0.02 -4.56
C ILE A 52 11.24 1.17 -3.66
N LEU A 53 11.86 1.36 -2.49
CA LEU A 53 11.40 2.32 -1.49
C LEU A 53 11.80 3.76 -1.81
N LEU A 54 12.96 3.96 -2.45
CA LEU A 54 13.55 5.29 -2.61
C LEU A 54 13.56 5.84 -4.03
N ASN A 55 13.26 5.04 -5.06
CA ASN A 55 13.20 5.54 -6.43
C ASN A 55 11.73 5.85 -6.79
N PRO A 56 11.42 6.98 -7.45
CA PRO A 56 10.11 7.17 -8.07
C PRO A 56 9.89 6.28 -9.30
N GLY A 57 10.94 5.70 -9.88
CA GLY A 57 10.87 4.98 -11.14
C GLY A 57 10.85 5.93 -12.34
N SER A 58 10.80 5.36 -13.54
CA SER A 58 10.85 6.10 -14.80
C SER A 58 9.89 5.49 -15.82
N PRO A 59 8.86 6.23 -16.28
CA PRO A 59 8.56 7.63 -15.93
C PRO A 59 8.13 7.84 -14.47
N GLU A 60 8.47 8.98 -13.86
CA GLU A 60 8.28 9.21 -12.41
C GLU A 60 6.82 9.20 -11.95
N ASP A 61 5.89 9.55 -12.84
CA ASP A 61 4.44 9.66 -12.58
C ASP A 61 3.65 8.43 -13.04
N TRP A 62 4.32 7.28 -13.25
CA TRP A 62 3.68 6.05 -13.71
C TRP A 62 2.51 5.60 -12.83
N GLY A 63 2.42 5.96 -11.55
CA GLY A 63 1.24 5.70 -10.72
C GLY A 63 0.02 6.47 -11.19
N SER A 64 0.14 7.80 -11.22
CA SER A 64 -0.96 8.73 -11.52
C SER A 64 -1.31 8.85 -13.01
N ASN A 65 -0.38 8.48 -13.91
CA ASN A 65 -0.58 8.58 -15.35
C ASN A 65 -1.10 7.27 -15.94
N ILE A 66 -2.42 7.25 -16.19
CA ILE A 66 -3.15 6.09 -16.72
C ILE A 66 -2.74 5.67 -18.14
N THR A 67 -2.02 6.51 -18.89
CA THR A 67 -1.57 6.17 -20.25
C THR A 67 -0.36 5.25 -20.26
N ILE A 68 0.41 5.24 -19.17
CA ILE A 68 1.63 4.45 -19.05
C ILE A 68 1.25 2.99 -18.83
N LYS A 69 1.79 2.08 -19.64
CA LYS A 69 1.63 0.63 -19.51
C LYS A 69 2.92 -0.02 -19.00
N GLY A 70 2.85 -1.31 -18.67
CA GLY A 70 4.01 -2.03 -18.13
C GLY A 70 5.24 -2.03 -19.06
N LEU A 71 5.05 -1.98 -20.38
CA LEU A 71 6.15 -1.90 -21.35
C LEU A 71 6.91 -0.56 -21.32
N ASP A 72 6.25 0.50 -20.85
CA ASP A 72 6.82 1.86 -20.81
C ASP A 72 7.69 2.07 -19.56
N LEU A 73 7.66 1.13 -18.60
CA LEU A 73 8.48 1.19 -17.40
C LEU A 73 9.95 0.85 -17.71
N THR A 74 10.80 1.86 -17.56
CA THR A 74 12.25 1.71 -17.71
C THR A 74 12.95 1.50 -16.37
N SER A 75 12.39 2.05 -15.29
CA SER A 75 12.86 1.84 -13.92
C SER A 75 11.66 1.72 -12.99
N PHE A 76 11.71 0.74 -12.08
CA PHE A 76 10.68 0.55 -11.07
C PHE A 76 11.05 1.21 -9.75
N GLY A 77 10.04 1.77 -9.10
CA GLY A 77 10.15 2.39 -7.80
C GLY A 77 8.79 2.89 -7.32
N LEU A 78 8.57 2.85 -6.01
CA LEU A 78 7.30 3.18 -5.35
C LEU A 78 7.33 4.53 -4.63
N ALA A 79 8.44 5.27 -4.66
CA ALA A 79 8.49 6.58 -4.04
C ALA A 79 7.62 7.59 -4.81
N PRO A 80 7.07 8.63 -4.14
CA PRO A 80 6.35 9.70 -4.81
C PRO A 80 7.27 10.50 -5.74
N LYS A 81 6.70 11.02 -6.83
CA LYS A 81 7.40 11.89 -7.81
C LYS A 81 8.00 13.14 -7.15
N LYS A 82 7.22 13.81 -6.31
CA LYS A 82 7.67 14.98 -5.55
C LYS A 82 8.05 14.53 -4.15
N ARG A 83 9.34 14.62 -3.82
CA ARG A 83 9.83 14.36 -2.46
C ARG A 83 9.91 15.66 -1.69
N ILE A 84 9.11 15.79 -0.64
CA ILE A 84 9.41 16.74 0.43
C ILE A 84 10.40 16.06 1.37
N THR A 85 11.37 16.78 1.92
CA THR A 85 12.48 16.23 2.75
C THR A 85 12.04 15.44 3.99
N LYS A 86 10.74 15.47 4.36
CA LYS A 86 10.13 14.71 5.47
C LYS A 86 9.49 13.37 5.07
N GLU A 87 9.46 13.00 3.78
CA GLU A 87 8.70 11.84 3.27
C GLU A 87 9.60 10.70 2.78
N VAL A 88 10.74 10.50 3.45
CA VAL A 88 11.62 9.36 3.16
C VAL A 88 10.87 8.09 3.58
N TYR A 89 10.82 7.09 2.69
CA TYR A 89 10.07 5.84 2.84
C TYR A 89 8.54 5.95 2.71
N THR A 90 8.01 7.11 2.34
CA THR A 90 6.60 7.21 1.91
C THR A 90 6.45 6.54 0.55
N LEU A 91 5.46 5.66 0.45
CA LEU A 91 5.10 5.01 -0.82
C LEU A 91 3.94 5.77 -1.48
N ASP A 92 4.00 5.86 -2.79
CA ASP A 92 2.96 6.45 -3.63
C ASP A 92 1.77 5.49 -3.74
N ALA A 93 0.62 5.92 -3.24
CA ALA A 93 -0.61 5.12 -3.21
C ALA A 93 -1.13 4.77 -4.61
N ASP A 94 -0.98 5.67 -5.59
CA ASP A 94 -1.39 5.39 -6.98
C ASP A 94 -0.54 4.26 -7.57
N LYS A 95 0.77 4.29 -7.30
CA LYS A 95 1.70 3.23 -7.74
C LYS A 95 1.35 1.88 -7.11
N ILE A 96 1.09 1.86 -5.79
CA ILE A 96 0.67 0.64 -5.09
C ILE A 96 -0.66 0.12 -5.65
N SER A 97 -1.64 1.01 -5.84
CA SER A 97 -2.95 0.64 -6.37
C SER A 97 -2.85 -0.04 -7.74
N ARG A 98 -1.93 0.40 -8.60
CA ARG A 98 -1.69 -0.20 -9.92
C ARG A 98 -0.97 -1.57 -9.87
N LEU A 99 -0.46 -2.00 -8.73
CA LEU A 99 0.04 -3.38 -8.54
C LEU A 99 -1.09 -4.36 -8.16
N ASN A 100 -2.31 -3.86 -7.91
CA ASN A 100 -3.46 -4.70 -7.65
C ASN A 100 -4.13 -5.11 -8.97
N LYS A 101 -4.33 -6.42 -9.18
CA LYS A 101 -5.00 -6.97 -10.37
C LYS A 101 -6.43 -6.46 -10.58
N MET A 102 -7.08 -6.00 -9.51
CA MET A 102 -8.42 -5.40 -9.57
C MET A 102 -8.41 -3.97 -10.11
N ASN A 103 -7.24 -3.33 -10.20
CA ASN A 103 -7.13 -2.00 -10.78
C ASN A 103 -7.23 -2.09 -12.31
N PRO A 104 -8.12 -1.33 -12.97
CA PRO A 104 -8.23 -1.30 -14.44
C PRO A 104 -6.93 -0.91 -15.15
N PHE A 105 -6.07 -0.13 -14.49
CA PHE A 105 -4.77 0.30 -14.99
C PHE A 105 -3.63 -0.58 -14.46
N TYR A 106 -3.91 -1.83 -14.11
CA TYR A 106 -2.97 -2.78 -13.51
C TYR A 106 -1.68 -2.93 -14.33
N ILE A 107 -0.55 -2.89 -13.63
CA ILE A 107 0.77 -3.21 -14.19
C ILE A 107 1.18 -4.59 -13.68
N PRO A 108 1.32 -5.57 -14.58
CA PRO A 108 1.80 -6.89 -14.20
C PRO A 108 3.19 -6.84 -13.52
N PRO A 109 3.39 -7.53 -12.37
CA PRO A 109 4.66 -7.59 -11.66
C PRO A 109 5.85 -8.04 -12.51
N TYR A 110 5.60 -8.80 -13.58
CA TYR A 110 6.61 -9.16 -14.57
C TYR A 110 7.36 -7.92 -15.11
N TYR A 111 6.64 -6.86 -15.46
CA TYR A 111 7.24 -5.63 -15.96
C TYR A 111 8.01 -4.87 -14.87
N ALA A 112 7.50 -4.89 -13.63
CA ALA A 112 8.20 -4.33 -12.48
C ALA A 112 9.54 -5.05 -12.22
N GLY A 113 9.57 -6.38 -12.30
CA GLY A 113 10.79 -7.18 -12.16
C GLY A 113 11.82 -6.90 -13.24
N LYS A 114 11.37 -6.77 -14.49
CA LYS A 114 12.23 -6.37 -15.61
C LYS A 114 12.82 -4.97 -15.39
N ALA A 115 12.00 -4.01 -14.92
CA ALA A 115 12.43 -2.64 -14.64
C ALA A 115 13.28 -2.49 -13.36
N LEU A 116 13.32 -3.52 -12.51
CA LEU A 116 14.29 -3.67 -11.42
C LEU A 116 15.63 -4.29 -11.89
N GLY A 117 15.73 -4.71 -13.15
CA GLY A 117 16.91 -5.40 -13.66
C GLY A 117 17.07 -6.82 -13.12
N LEU A 118 16.00 -7.45 -12.65
CA LEU A 118 16.05 -8.83 -12.17
C LEU A 118 16.23 -9.79 -13.36
N SER A 119 17.15 -10.75 -13.21
CA SER A 119 17.27 -11.84 -14.17
C SER A 119 16.04 -12.75 -14.08
N PRO A 120 15.76 -13.59 -15.10
CA PRO A 120 14.63 -14.52 -15.06
C PRO A 120 14.67 -15.53 -13.89
N GLU A 121 15.83 -15.69 -13.26
CA GLU A 121 16.07 -16.61 -12.13
C GLU A 121 15.71 -15.98 -10.78
N TYR A 122 15.60 -14.65 -10.71
CA TYR A 122 15.28 -13.90 -9.50
C TYR A 122 13.91 -13.23 -9.61
N GLY A 123 13.13 -13.35 -8.54
CA GLY A 123 11.86 -12.67 -8.37
C GLY A 123 11.82 -11.89 -7.07
N PHE A 124 10.74 -11.16 -6.86
CA PHE A 124 10.46 -10.50 -5.60
C PHE A 124 8.96 -10.57 -5.31
N THR A 125 8.63 -10.59 -4.02
CA THR A 125 7.28 -10.48 -3.51
C THR A 125 7.23 -9.27 -2.59
N ILE A 126 6.23 -8.40 -2.79
CA ILE A 126 5.94 -7.30 -1.87
C ILE A 126 4.64 -7.64 -1.17
N GLU A 127 4.68 -7.65 0.15
CA GLU A 127 3.50 -7.77 1.00
C GLU A 127 3.35 -6.48 1.81
N ILE A 128 2.16 -5.88 1.75
CA ILE A 128 1.84 -4.65 2.47
C ILE A 128 0.73 -4.99 3.46
N PHE A 129 1.02 -4.87 4.75
CA PHE A 129 0.07 -5.11 5.83
C PHE A 129 -0.23 -3.79 6.56
N PRO A 130 -1.48 -3.55 6.96
CA PRO A 130 -1.78 -2.43 7.85
C PRO A 130 -1.12 -2.66 9.22
N ALA A 131 -0.67 -1.59 9.87
CA ALA A 131 -0.02 -1.70 11.18
C ALA A 131 -1.01 -2.01 12.31
N LEU A 132 -2.27 -1.59 12.14
CA LEU A 132 -3.37 -1.81 13.06
C LEU A 132 -4.47 -2.58 12.34
N ASP A 133 -5.09 -3.52 13.05
CA ASP A 133 -6.32 -4.17 12.63
C ASP A 133 -7.49 -3.37 13.22
N VAL A 134 -8.23 -2.69 12.35
CA VAL A 134 -9.37 -1.85 12.73
C VAL A 134 -10.64 -2.49 12.18
N ASN A 135 -11.52 -2.88 13.09
CA ASN A 135 -12.83 -3.41 12.73
C ASN A 135 -13.92 -2.46 13.22
N VAL A 136 -14.80 -2.05 12.31
CA VAL A 136 -15.92 -1.17 12.64
C VAL A 136 -17.22 -1.92 12.38
N SER A 137 -18.07 -1.97 13.39
CA SER A 137 -19.36 -2.67 13.32
C SER A 137 -20.49 -1.80 13.85
N GLU A 138 -21.60 -1.76 13.12
CA GLU A 138 -22.82 -1.08 13.58
C GLU A 138 -23.52 -1.97 14.61
N THR A 139 -23.64 -1.49 15.85
CA THR A 139 -24.27 -2.23 16.95
C THR A 139 -25.77 -1.93 17.04
N GLN A 140 -26.14 -0.68 16.75
CA GLN A 140 -27.51 -0.18 16.65
C GLN A 140 -27.54 0.90 15.55
N PRO A 141 -28.70 1.25 14.97
CA PRO A 141 -28.78 2.30 13.95
C PRO A 141 -28.08 3.59 14.39
N GLY A 142 -26.98 3.94 13.70
CA GLY A 142 -26.15 5.12 13.99
C GLY A 142 -25.15 4.99 15.14
N LEU A 143 -25.10 3.85 15.84
CA LEU A 143 -24.12 3.54 16.88
C LEU A 143 -23.12 2.50 16.38
N TYR A 144 -21.86 2.92 16.24
CA TYR A 144 -20.77 2.08 15.75
C TYR A 144 -19.80 1.76 16.87
N ASN A 145 -19.40 0.50 16.95
CA ASN A 145 -18.32 0.05 17.80
C ASN A 145 -17.07 -0.11 16.93
N VAL A 146 -16.03 0.64 17.26
CA VAL A 146 -14.71 0.61 16.63
C VAL A 146 -13.79 -0.19 17.53
N GLU A 147 -13.25 -1.30 17.00
CA GLU A 147 -12.30 -2.17 17.67
C GLU A 147 -10.93 -2.04 17.01
N VAL A 148 -9.91 -1.74 17.81
CA VAL A 148 -8.54 -1.54 17.34
C VAL A 148 -7.63 -2.55 18.01
N ARG A 149 -6.94 -3.35 17.19
CA ARG A 149 -6.02 -4.39 17.63
C ARG A 149 -4.66 -4.26 16.92
N THR A 150 -3.62 -4.81 17.54
CA THR A 150 -2.34 -4.97 16.86
C THR A 150 -2.46 -6.10 15.83
N ILE A 151 -2.04 -5.85 14.58
CA ILE A 151 -2.09 -6.87 13.53
C ILE A 151 -1.26 -8.11 13.91
N TYR A 152 -0.16 -7.89 14.62
CA TYR A 152 0.67 -8.93 15.22
C TYR A 152 0.27 -9.10 16.68
N GLY A 153 -0.27 -10.27 17.02
CA GLY A 153 -0.63 -10.66 18.38
C GLY A 153 -2.09 -10.38 18.78
N GLY A 154 -2.85 -9.62 17.99
CA GLY A 154 -4.30 -9.42 18.21
C GLY A 154 -4.64 -8.69 19.51
N ASN A 155 -3.66 -8.02 20.12
CA ASN A 155 -3.83 -7.37 21.41
C ASN A 155 -4.65 -6.09 21.25
N PRO A 156 -5.57 -5.78 22.17
CA PRO A 156 -6.32 -4.54 22.15
C PRO A 156 -5.38 -3.33 22.28
N VAL A 157 -5.64 -2.30 21.47
CA VAL A 157 -4.87 -1.05 21.50
C VAL A 157 -5.62 -0.02 22.33
N LEU A 158 -5.11 0.27 23.52
CA LEU A 158 -5.62 1.33 24.41
C LEU A 158 -5.16 2.71 23.94
N GLY A 159 -6.05 3.70 24.00
CA GLY A 159 -5.68 5.10 23.77
C GLY A 159 -5.53 5.50 22.30
N ALA A 160 -6.03 4.70 21.35
CA ALA A 160 -6.10 5.09 19.95
C ALA A 160 -7.19 6.14 19.75
N ASN A 161 -6.85 7.23 19.05
CA ASN A 161 -7.79 8.28 18.72
C ASN A 161 -8.64 7.84 17.53
N VAL A 162 -9.96 7.86 17.69
CA VAL A 162 -10.93 7.57 16.64
C VAL A 162 -11.61 8.86 16.26
N THR A 163 -11.50 9.25 14.99
CA THR A 163 -12.23 10.37 14.41
C THR A 163 -13.20 9.82 13.38
N ALA A 164 -14.46 10.23 13.41
CA ALA A 164 -15.46 9.66 12.54
C ALA A 164 -16.47 10.68 12.02
N ARG A 165 -16.94 10.46 10.79
CA ARG A 165 -17.92 11.32 10.13
C ARG A 165 -18.77 10.52 9.15
N ILE A 166 -20.07 10.82 9.08
CA ILE A 166 -20.98 10.22 8.10
C ILE A 166 -21.37 11.26 7.05
N TYR A 167 -21.34 10.87 5.79
CA TYR A 167 -21.92 11.61 4.67
C TYR A 167 -23.15 10.86 4.16
N TYR A 168 -24.24 11.56 3.91
CA TYR A 168 -25.49 10.95 3.47
C TYR A 168 -26.22 11.82 2.45
N LEU A 169 -27.03 11.19 1.61
CA LEU A 169 -27.84 11.90 0.63
C LEU A 169 -29.20 12.28 1.25
N ASN A 170 -29.55 13.56 1.19
CA ASN A 170 -30.85 14.08 1.62
C ASN A 170 -31.41 15.04 0.57
N SER A 171 -32.59 14.72 0.01
CA SER A 171 -33.25 15.54 -1.02
C SER A 171 -32.34 15.97 -2.18
N GLY A 172 -31.43 15.09 -2.61
CA GLY A 172 -30.49 15.35 -3.71
C GLY A 172 -29.22 16.11 -3.31
N SER A 173 -29.11 16.57 -2.06
CA SER A 173 -27.90 17.22 -1.53
C SER A 173 -27.13 16.27 -0.62
N ILE A 174 -25.79 16.36 -0.65
CA ILE A 174 -24.92 15.63 0.28
C ILE A 174 -24.85 16.42 1.59
N MET A 175 -25.20 15.76 2.67
CA MET A 175 -25.16 16.27 4.04
C MET A 175 -24.14 15.47 4.85
N ALA A 176 -23.67 16.02 5.97
CA ALA A 176 -22.70 15.36 6.84
C ALA A 176 -23.17 15.33 8.30
N ILE A 177 -22.86 14.27 9.04
CA ILE A 177 -23.13 14.17 10.47
C ILE A 177 -21.80 13.90 11.19
N PRO A 178 -21.41 14.77 12.15
CA PRO A 178 -21.97 16.11 12.42
C PRO A 178 -21.77 17.08 11.24
N ASN A 179 -22.63 18.11 11.15
CA ASN A 179 -22.63 19.06 10.02
C ASN A 179 -21.29 19.81 9.88
N ASN A 180 -20.66 20.20 11.01
CA ASN A 180 -19.51 21.11 11.00
C ASN A 180 -18.22 20.53 11.61
N CYS A 181 -18.30 19.39 12.29
CA CYS A 181 -17.17 18.77 12.99
C CYS A 181 -17.20 17.26 12.80
N SER A 182 -16.07 16.60 13.07
CA SER A 182 -16.03 15.14 13.21
C SER A 182 -16.40 14.74 14.64
N LEU A 183 -16.90 13.51 14.83
CA LEU A 183 -16.98 12.92 16.16
C LEU A 183 -15.62 12.37 16.54
N HIS A 184 -15.30 12.44 17.83
CA HIS A 184 -14.06 11.93 18.38
C HIS A 184 -14.33 10.94 19.50
N GLY A 185 -13.50 9.92 19.57
CA GLY A 185 -13.49 8.92 20.63
C GLY A 185 -12.08 8.43 20.87
N VAL A 186 -11.88 7.74 21.99
CA VAL A 186 -10.60 7.12 22.35
C VAL A 186 -10.89 5.67 22.76
N THR A 187 -10.06 4.74 22.30
CA THR A 187 -10.23 3.32 22.68
C THR A 187 -9.90 3.07 24.14
N GLY A 188 -10.72 2.24 24.78
CA GLY A 188 -10.53 1.79 26.17
C GLY A 188 -9.49 0.67 26.32
N TYR A 189 -9.42 0.08 27.51
CA TYR A 189 -8.47 -1.00 27.84
C TYR A 189 -8.74 -2.29 27.06
N ASP A 190 -9.95 -2.45 26.56
CA ASP A 190 -10.40 -3.54 25.69
C ASP A 190 -10.18 -3.24 24.20
N GLY A 191 -9.56 -2.09 23.87
CA GLY A 191 -9.26 -1.67 22.51
C GLY A 191 -10.48 -1.18 21.74
N ARG A 192 -11.58 -0.86 22.43
CA ARG A 192 -12.85 -0.51 21.81
C ARG A 192 -13.28 0.92 22.09
N CYS A 193 -13.99 1.52 21.15
CA CYS A 193 -14.59 2.83 21.26
C CYS A 193 -15.97 2.85 20.59
N ALA A 194 -16.97 3.42 21.26
CA ALA A 194 -18.30 3.61 20.68
C ALA A 194 -18.45 5.02 20.11
N ILE A 195 -18.86 5.13 18.85
CA ILE A 195 -19.17 6.39 18.17
C ILE A 195 -20.67 6.41 17.85
N ASN A 196 -21.36 7.42 18.35
CA ASN A 196 -22.81 7.58 18.16
C ASN A 196 -23.12 8.79 17.27
N PHE A 197 -23.61 8.53 16.07
CA PHE A 197 -24.07 9.54 15.12
C PHE A 197 -25.55 9.93 15.30
N GLY A 198 -26.26 9.25 16.21
CA GLY A 198 -27.70 9.41 16.37
C GLY A 198 -28.49 8.77 15.23
N PHE A 199 -29.79 9.10 15.14
CA PHE A 199 -30.67 8.49 14.16
C PHE A 199 -30.32 8.91 12.73
N LEU A 200 -29.99 7.94 11.88
CA LEU A 200 -29.78 8.13 10.44
C LEU A 200 -31.09 7.89 9.69
N SER A 201 -31.67 8.95 9.14
CA SER A 201 -32.93 8.87 8.39
C SER A 201 -32.77 8.49 6.91
N SER A 202 -31.54 8.45 6.40
CA SER A 202 -31.26 8.19 4.98
C SER A 202 -30.81 6.76 4.74
N ALA A 203 -31.36 6.14 3.70
CA ALA A 203 -30.98 4.80 3.24
C ALA A 203 -29.62 4.77 2.51
N ARG A 204 -29.03 5.94 2.20
CA ARG A 204 -27.76 6.06 1.46
C ARG A 204 -26.74 6.90 2.20
N TYR A 205 -25.75 6.25 2.79
CA TYR A 205 -24.70 6.91 3.56
C TYR A 205 -23.33 6.25 3.40
N VAL A 206 -22.28 7.03 3.63
CA VAL A 206 -20.88 6.62 3.75
C VAL A 206 -20.37 7.10 5.10
N ALA A 207 -20.00 6.18 5.97
CA ALA A 207 -19.37 6.44 7.25
C ALA A 207 -17.87 6.22 7.14
N ILE A 208 -17.08 7.18 7.62
CA ILE A 208 -15.61 7.16 7.55
C ILE A 208 -15.09 7.23 8.98
N PHE A 209 -14.18 6.32 9.30
CA PHE A 209 -13.53 6.21 10.59
C PHE A 209 -12.02 6.29 10.37
N LEU A 210 -11.38 7.25 11.00
CA LEU A 210 -9.94 7.42 11.00
C LEU A 210 -9.42 7.09 12.40
N VAL A 211 -8.58 6.07 12.47
CA VAL A 211 -7.88 5.68 13.69
C VAL A 211 -6.45 6.18 13.61
N ASP A 212 -6.02 6.90 14.63
CA ASP A 212 -4.64 7.36 14.81
C ASP A 212 -4.09 6.86 16.15
N TYR A 213 -2.94 6.19 16.09
CA TYR A 213 -2.22 5.73 17.26
C TYR A 213 -0.73 5.95 17.09
N SER A 214 -0.18 6.92 17.83
CA SER A 214 1.25 7.28 17.79
C SER A 214 1.76 7.58 16.37
N GLY A 215 0.93 8.17 15.51
CA GLY A 215 1.26 8.51 14.12
C GLY A 215 0.99 7.40 13.10
N MET A 216 0.61 6.19 13.55
CA MET A 216 0.09 5.14 12.67
C MET A 216 -1.39 5.40 12.40
N ARG A 217 -1.75 5.48 11.12
CA ARG A 217 -3.10 5.85 10.69
C ARG A 217 -3.73 4.75 9.86
N VAL A 218 -4.96 4.41 10.20
CA VAL A 218 -5.80 3.48 9.44
C VAL A 218 -7.16 4.13 9.22
N MET A 219 -7.67 4.04 8.00
CA MET A 219 -8.98 4.56 7.64
C MET A 219 -9.88 3.40 7.24
N GLU A 220 -11.04 3.32 7.86
CA GLU A 220 -12.10 2.37 7.53
C GLU A 220 -13.31 3.12 6.98
N VAL A 221 -13.89 2.59 5.90
CA VAL A 221 -15.04 3.18 5.23
C VAL A 221 -16.16 2.15 5.18
N ILE A 222 -17.28 2.49 5.82
CA ILE A 222 -18.52 1.72 5.77
C ILE A 222 -19.49 2.44 4.85
N SER A 223 -20.05 1.73 3.89
CA SER A 223 -21.07 2.26 2.98
C SER A 223 -22.36 1.45 3.08
N SER A 224 -23.50 2.12 3.01
CA SER A 224 -24.80 1.46 2.86
C SER A 224 -25.00 0.86 1.47
N ASP A 225 -26.04 0.04 1.31
CA ASP A 225 -26.39 -0.58 0.03
C ASP A 225 -26.60 0.45 -1.10
N GLY A 226 -26.16 0.07 -2.31
CA GLY A 226 -26.30 0.87 -3.52
C GLY A 226 -25.16 1.85 -3.80
N ILE A 227 -24.11 1.85 -2.99
CA ILE A 227 -22.86 2.60 -3.25
C ILE A 227 -21.91 1.72 -4.06
N LYS A 228 -21.51 2.18 -5.26
CA LYS A 228 -20.58 1.47 -6.13
C LYS A 228 -19.14 1.88 -5.79
N GLN A 229 -18.28 0.91 -5.48
CA GLN A 229 -16.84 1.13 -5.33
C GLN A 229 -16.18 1.26 -6.70
N ASN A 230 -15.27 2.23 -6.82
CA ASN A 230 -14.53 2.50 -8.05
C ASN A 230 -13.09 2.94 -7.71
N VAL A 231 -12.23 2.96 -8.72
CA VAL A 231 -10.80 3.28 -8.56
C VAL A 231 -10.53 4.71 -9.00
N LEU A 232 -9.83 5.44 -8.14
CA LEU A 232 -9.17 6.71 -8.47
C LEU A 232 -7.69 6.42 -8.73
N ALA A 233 -7.16 6.90 -9.86
CA ALA A 233 -5.75 6.83 -10.20
C ALA A 233 -5.26 8.24 -10.55
N GLY A 234 -4.53 8.86 -9.62
CA GLY A 234 -4.21 10.28 -9.67
C GLY A 234 -5.48 11.13 -9.71
N LYS A 235 -5.65 11.89 -10.80
CA LYS A 235 -6.85 12.71 -11.04
C LYS A 235 -7.94 12.01 -11.85
N TYR A 236 -7.70 10.77 -12.28
CA TYR A 236 -8.61 10.05 -13.16
C TYR A 236 -9.47 9.08 -12.38
N PHE A 237 -10.77 9.16 -12.58
CA PHE A 237 -11.79 8.35 -11.94
C PHE A 237 -12.49 7.51 -13.00
N LEU A 238 -12.55 6.18 -12.80
CA LEU A 238 -13.20 5.27 -13.75
C LEU A 238 -14.58 4.87 -13.24
N LEU A 239 -15.60 4.93 -14.11
CA LEU A 239 -16.93 4.38 -13.86
C LEU A 239 -17.28 3.34 -14.93
N ALA A 240 -17.80 2.19 -14.50
CA ALA A 240 -18.24 1.13 -15.43
C ALA A 240 -19.38 1.58 -16.36
N GLU A 241 -20.25 2.46 -15.88
CA GLU A 241 -21.39 3.00 -16.62
C GLU A 241 -21.21 4.50 -16.84
N LYS A 242 -21.74 5.00 -17.97
CA LYS A 242 -21.78 6.44 -18.21
C LYS A 242 -22.69 7.07 -17.18
N HIS A 243 -22.18 8.04 -16.44
CA HIS A 243 -22.97 8.87 -15.55
C HIS A 243 -22.96 10.31 -16.07
N ASP A 244 -24.15 10.89 -16.18
CA ASP A 244 -24.33 12.31 -16.46
C ASP A 244 -24.49 13.01 -15.10
N PHE A 245 -23.47 13.78 -14.70
CA PHE A 245 -23.47 14.49 -13.44
C PHE A 245 -24.41 15.71 -13.54
N SER A 246 -25.34 15.85 -12.60
CA SER A 246 -26.32 16.95 -12.60
C SER A 246 -25.70 18.30 -12.31
N GLU A 247 -24.64 18.30 -11.50
CA GLU A 247 -23.72 19.41 -11.28
C GLU A 247 -22.35 18.87 -11.66
N ASP A 248 -21.54 19.59 -12.45
CA ASP A 248 -20.16 19.21 -12.83
C ASP A 248 -19.19 19.27 -11.63
N SER A 249 -19.65 18.84 -10.45
CA SER A 249 -18.93 18.87 -9.20
C SER A 249 -19.10 17.59 -8.40
N VAL A 250 -18.00 17.16 -7.80
CA VAL A 250 -17.91 16.02 -6.89
C VAL A 250 -17.36 16.48 -5.56
N PHE A 251 -17.75 15.80 -4.49
CA PHE A 251 -17.17 16.02 -3.17
C PHE A 251 -16.11 14.96 -2.90
N GLU A 252 -14.89 15.40 -2.70
CA GLU A 252 -13.78 14.55 -2.27
C GLU A 252 -13.67 14.63 -0.76
N VAL A 253 -13.75 13.49 -0.07
CA VAL A 253 -13.60 13.43 1.38
C VAL A 253 -12.14 13.18 1.72
N ILE A 254 -11.57 14.05 2.55
CA ILE A 254 -10.17 14.00 2.94
C ILE A 254 -10.03 14.05 4.46
N ALA A 255 -8.95 13.46 4.97
CA ALA A 255 -8.54 13.59 6.35
C ALA A 255 -7.38 14.59 6.46
N CYS A 256 -7.58 15.69 7.18
CA CYS A 256 -6.59 16.74 7.37
C CYS A 256 -6.22 16.89 8.83
N GLN A 257 -4.95 17.20 9.12
CA GLN A 257 -4.54 17.51 10.48
C GLN A 257 -4.78 18.99 10.78
N LYS A 258 -5.59 19.30 11.79
CA LYS A 258 -5.82 20.65 12.31
C LYS A 258 -5.54 20.68 13.81
N ASN A 259 -4.66 21.58 14.24
CA ASN A 259 -4.28 21.74 15.66
C ASN A 259 -3.82 20.44 16.34
N GLY A 260 -3.16 19.54 15.60
CA GLY A 260 -2.68 18.25 16.12
C GLY A 260 -3.72 17.13 16.15
N VAL A 261 -4.99 17.41 15.83
CA VAL A 261 -6.08 16.43 15.70
C VAL A 261 -6.41 16.25 14.22
N TYR A 262 -6.77 15.03 13.82
CA TYR A 262 -7.27 14.81 12.47
C TYR A 262 -8.76 15.15 12.38
N GLU A 263 -9.15 15.83 11.32
CA GLU A 263 -10.54 16.11 10.98
C GLU A 263 -10.84 15.55 9.60
N ILE A 264 -12.05 15.00 9.44
CA ILE A 264 -12.57 14.53 8.16
C ILE A 264 -13.35 15.68 7.53
N GLU A 265 -12.91 16.15 6.38
CA GLU A 265 -13.51 17.26 5.64
C GLU A 265 -13.87 16.83 4.23
N HIS A 266 -14.65 17.65 3.53
CA HIS A 266 -14.92 17.45 2.12
C HIS A 266 -14.52 18.70 1.33
N ILE A 267 -14.02 18.47 0.13
CA ILE A 267 -13.67 19.52 -0.83
C ILE A 267 -14.53 19.35 -2.06
N LYS A 268 -15.03 20.46 -2.60
CA LYS A 268 -15.75 20.47 -3.86
C LYS A 268 -14.75 20.54 -5.01
N SER A 269 -14.72 19.53 -5.85
CA SER A 269 -13.87 19.44 -7.04
C SER A 269 -14.75 19.42 -8.29
N LYS A 270 -14.22 19.87 -9.43
CA LYS A 270 -14.91 19.75 -10.72
C LYS A 270 -14.70 18.37 -11.31
N ILE A 271 -15.69 17.84 -12.00
CA ILE A 271 -15.58 16.58 -12.74
C ILE A 271 -15.86 16.82 -14.23
N ARG A 272 -15.04 16.23 -15.09
CA ARG A 272 -15.26 16.25 -16.55
C ARG A 272 -15.10 14.87 -17.14
N SER A 273 -15.95 14.52 -18.11
CA SER A 273 -15.76 13.30 -18.90
C SER A 273 -14.62 13.53 -19.90
N VAL A 274 -13.66 12.61 -19.95
CA VAL A 274 -12.47 12.74 -20.79
C VAL A 274 -12.45 11.72 -21.93
N ALA A 275 -12.70 10.45 -21.62
CA ALA A 275 -12.55 9.38 -22.60
C ALA A 275 -13.41 8.15 -22.25
N ARG A 276 -13.54 7.26 -23.23
CA ARG A 276 -14.05 5.90 -23.04
C ARG A 276 -12.90 4.91 -23.13
N SER A 277 -12.83 3.99 -22.18
CA SER A 277 -11.96 2.82 -22.16
C SER A 277 -12.80 1.57 -22.42
N ASP A 278 -12.13 0.44 -22.68
CA ASP A 278 -12.78 -0.88 -22.76
C ASP A 278 -13.43 -1.25 -21.42
N ASP A 279 -12.85 -0.79 -20.31
CA ASP A 279 -13.30 -1.06 -18.93
C ASP A 279 -14.29 -0.01 -18.37
N GLY A 280 -14.66 1.01 -19.15
CA GLY A 280 -15.65 2.01 -18.71
C GLY A 280 -15.42 3.44 -19.22
N PHE A 281 -15.93 4.41 -18.47
CA PHE A 281 -15.83 5.84 -18.77
C PHE A 281 -14.83 6.50 -17.82
N ILE A 282 -13.89 7.25 -18.40
CA ILE A 282 -12.85 7.97 -17.67
C ILE A 282 -13.32 9.41 -17.45
N TYR A 283 -13.32 9.79 -16.19
CA TYR A 283 -13.56 11.15 -15.75
C TYR A 283 -12.29 11.72 -15.13
N GLU A 284 -12.11 13.03 -15.23
CA GLU A 284 -11.02 13.75 -14.60
C GLU A 284 -11.58 14.67 -13.54
N ILE A 285 -10.98 14.59 -12.35
CA ILE A 285 -11.33 15.40 -11.20
C ILE A 285 -10.29 16.52 -11.10
N GLU A 286 -10.76 17.76 -11.18
CA GLU A 286 -9.93 18.95 -11.05
C GLU A 286 -10.25 19.63 -9.71
N TYR A 287 -9.24 19.71 -8.84
CA TYR A 287 -9.35 20.41 -7.57
C TYR A 287 -9.76 21.86 -7.82
N VAL A 288 -10.82 22.30 -7.15
CA VAL A 288 -11.21 23.72 -7.14
C VAL A 288 -10.91 24.25 -5.77
N GLU A 289 -10.00 25.22 -5.71
CA GLU A 289 -9.70 25.92 -4.47
C GLU A 289 -10.98 26.60 -3.96
N PRO A 290 -11.36 26.42 -2.68
CA PRO A 290 -12.55 27.05 -2.15
C PRO A 290 -12.41 28.57 -2.28
N GLN A 291 -13.37 29.20 -2.96
CA GLN A 291 -13.44 30.66 -3.02
C GLN A 291 -13.72 31.17 -1.59
N LEU A 292 -12.72 31.83 -1.01
CA LEU A 292 -12.83 32.57 0.25
C LEU A 292 -13.85 33.69 0.17
#